data_AF-R1D5E1-F1
#
_entry.id   AF-R1D5E1-F1
#
_cell.length_a   1.000
_cell.length_b   1.000
_cell.length_c   1.000
_cell.angle_alpha   90.00
_cell.angle_beta   90.00
_cell.angle_gamma   90.00
#
_symmetry.space_group_name_H-M   'P 1'
#
loop_
_entity.id
_entity.type
_entity.pdbx_description
1 polymer ?
#
loop_
_entity_poly.entity_id
_entity_poly.type
_entity_poly.pdbx_seq_one_letter_code
_entity_poly.pdbx_strand_id
1 'polypeptide(L)'
;MSIRRSAERLWLSAAQASGILEIEASKKAVAALETALEAATNRRAAALASHDEVVSQHASTQQQLTSLMQRRESWDSVDVTRFTELTAKEHALKGGISAALHERSEAEVEAERAQRSYLRAMQDKYAAEILLGEKNKLLSTGVWLALLACNTTIFGGGNECGGRGGGGGARAAVPAGVPSRLGPAR
;
A
#
# COMPACT_ATOMS: atom_id res chain seq x y z
N MET A 1 -20.61 -8.65 41.86
CA MET A 1 -21.11 -8.35 40.49
C MET A 1 -20.54 -7.06 39.88
N SER A 2 -20.06 -6.08 40.65
CA SER A 2 -19.52 -4.81 40.11
C SER A 2 -18.13 -4.93 39.48
N ILE A 3 -17.19 -5.63 40.14
CA ILE A 3 -15.77 -5.73 39.74
C ILE A 3 -15.59 -6.30 38.33
N ARG A 4 -16.39 -7.32 37.97
CA ARG A 4 -16.36 -7.93 36.63
C ARG A 4 -16.78 -6.94 35.53
N ARG A 5 -17.82 -6.14 35.76
CA ARG A 5 -18.25 -5.09 34.81
C ARG A 5 -17.27 -3.91 34.76
N SER A 6 -16.53 -3.66 35.83
CA SER A 6 -15.44 -2.67 35.84
C SER A 6 -14.25 -3.15 35.01
N ALA A 7 -13.86 -4.41 35.18
CA ALA A 7 -12.80 -5.04 34.41
C ALA A 7 -13.13 -5.10 32.91
N GLU A 8 -14.36 -5.48 32.56
CA GLU A 8 -14.84 -5.49 31.16
C GLU A 8 -14.78 -4.09 30.53
N ARG A 9 -15.16 -3.04 31.27
CA ARG A 9 -15.09 -1.65 30.79
C ARG A 9 -13.65 -1.16 30.59
N LEU A 10 -12.77 -1.46 31.53
CA LEU A 10 -11.35 -1.12 31.43
C LEU A 10 -10.69 -1.86 30.27
N TRP A 11 -11.03 -3.14 30.07
CA TRP A 11 -10.52 -3.94 28.97
C TRP A 11 -11.00 -3.42 27.61
N LEU A 12 -12.28 -3.08 27.48
CA LEU A 12 -12.83 -2.46 26.27
C LEU A 12 -12.16 -1.11 25.97
N SER A 13 -11.94 -0.26 26.99
CA SER A 13 -11.25 1.02 26.80
C SER A 13 -9.78 0.85 26.38
N ALA A 14 -9.09 -0.17 26.91
CA ALA A 14 -7.71 -0.50 26.53
C ALA A 14 -7.63 -1.08 25.11
N ALA A 15 -8.60 -1.92 24.73
CA ALA A 15 -8.71 -2.47 23.37
C ALA A 15 -9.07 -1.38 22.33
N GLN A 16 -9.83 -0.37 22.73
CA GLN A 16 -10.14 0.78 21.89
C GLN A 16 -8.94 1.73 21.75
N ALA A 17 -8.15 1.90 22.81
CA ALA A 17 -6.91 2.67 22.81
C ALA A 17 -5.77 2.00 21.99
N SER A 18 -5.77 0.66 21.90
CA SER A 18 -4.72 -0.08 21.20
C SER A 18 -4.79 0.09 19.67
N GLY A 19 -5.94 0.43 19.07
CA GLY A 19 -6.05 0.74 17.64
C GLY A 19 -6.30 -0.48 16.73
N ILE A 20 -6.68 -1.63 17.29
CA ILE A 20 -6.91 -2.88 16.53
C ILE A 20 -8.00 -2.72 15.45
N LEU A 21 -9.04 -1.94 15.73
CA LEU A 21 -10.13 -1.66 14.77
C LEU A 21 -9.67 -0.80 13.58
N GLU A 22 -8.66 0.04 13.79
CA GLU A 22 -8.08 0.92 12.77
C GLU A 22 -7.27 0.12 11.74
N ILE A 23 -6.64 -0.98 12.18
CA ILE A 23 -5.92 -1.93 11.31
C ILE A 23 -6.87 -2.64 10.36
N GLU A 24 -8.02 -3.10 10.86
CA GLU A 24 -8.99 -3.83 10.01
C GLU A 24 -9.62 -2.91 8.96
N ALA A 25 -9.90 -1.65 9.31
CA ALA A 25 -10.35 -0.64 8.37
C ALA A 25 -9.27 -0.33 7.31
N SER A 26 -8.02 -0.14 7.74
CA SER A 26 -6.87 0.08 6.84
C SER A 26 -6.65 -1.10 5.89
N LYS A 27 -6.76 -2.35 6.36
CA LYS A 27 -6.66 -3.56 5.52
C LYS A 27 -7.72 -3.59 4.41
N LYS A 28 -8.96 -3.27 4.72
CA LYS A 28 -10.05 -3.20 3.72
C LYS A 28 -9.81 -2.09 2.70
N ALA A 29 -9.30 -0.94 3.14
CA ALA A 29 -8.95 0.17 2.27
C ALA A 29 -7.79 -0.18 1.32
N VAL A 30 -6.74 -0.84 1.81
CA VAL A 30 -5.61 -1.29 0.99
C VAL A 30 -6.06 -2.30 -0.06
N ALA A 31 -6.89 -3.29 0.30
CA ALA A 31 -7.42 -4.26 -0.65
C ALA A 31 -8.26 -3.60 -1.75
N ALA A 32 -9.10 -2.62 -1.39
CA ALA A 32 -9.86 -1.85 -2.38
C ALA A 32 -8.93 -1.04 -3.31
N LEU A 33 -7.88 -0.42 -2.78
CA LEU A 33 -6.90 0.33 -3.57
C LEU A 33 -6.06 -0.57 -4.48
N GLU A 34 -5.74 -1.78 -4.04
CA GLU A 34 -5.04 -2.78 -4.85
C GLU A 34 -5.90 -3.21 -6.05
N THR A 35 -7.19 -3.51 -5.83
CA THR A 35 -8.11 -3.82 -6.94
C THR A 35 -8.30 -2.64 -7.90
N ALA A 36 -8.34 -1.41 -7.38
CA ALA A 36 -8.44 -0.21 -8.20
C ALA A 36 -7.15 0.03 -9.01
N LEU A 37 -5.98 -0.24 -8.43
CA LEU A 37 -4.70 -0.17 -9.12
C LEU A 37 -4.63 -1.18 -10.26
N GLU A 38 -5.00 -2.44 -10.01
CA GLU A 38 -5.02 -3.48 -11.03
C GLU A 38 -5.93 -3.11 -12.20
N ALA A 39 -7.15 -2.64 -11.90
CA ALA A 39 -8.10 -2.16 -12.90
C ALA A 39 -7.54 -0.99 -13.71
N ALA A 40 -6.90 -0.02 -13.06
CA ALA A 40 -6.30 1.13 -13.74
C ALA A 40 -5.11 0.73 -14.62
N THR A 41 -4.27 -0.21 -14.18
CA THR A 41 -3.16 -0.74 -14.99
C THR A 41 -3.66 -1.52 -16.20
N ASN A 42 -4.72 -2.31 -16.06
CA ASN A 42 -5.34 -3.03 -17.17
C ASN A 42 -5.96 -2.06 -18.18
N ARG A 43 -6.62 -1.00 -17.70
CA ARG A 43 -7.16 0.05 -18.56
C ARG A 43 -6.08 0.79 -19.33
N ARG A 44 -4.95 1.12 -18.69
CA ARG A 44 -3.79 1.73 -19.34
C ARG A 44 -3.22 0.81 -20.43
N ALA A 45 -3.07 -0.49 -20.15
CA ALA A 45 -2.59 -1.46 -21.12
C ALA A 45 -3.53 -1.58 -22.33
N ALA A 46 -4.85 -1.62 -22.10
CA ALA A 46 -5.85 -1.65 -23.17
C ALA A 46 -5.83 -0.38 -24.03
N ALA A 47 -5.74 0.80 -23.40
CA ALA A 47 -5.64 2.08 -24.12
C ALA A 47 -4.37 2.17 -24.96
N LEU A 48 -3.23 1.67 -24.45
CA LEU A 48 -1.98 1.59 -25.21
C LEU A 48 -2.13 0.66 -26.43
N ALA A 49 -2.70 -0.53 -26.24
CA ALA A 49 -2.92 -1.48 -27.32
C ALA A 49 -3.85 -0.91 -28.42
N SER A 50 -4.93 -0.23 -28.02
CA SER A 50 -5.86 0.41 -28.97
C SER A 50 -5.18 1.54 -29.75
N HIS A 51 -4.41 2.39 -29.07
CA HIS A 51 -3.61 3.43 -29.73
C HIS A 51 -2.65 2.84 -30.77
N ASP A 52 -1.89 1.81 -30.39
CA ASP A 52 -0.90 1.19 -31.27
C ASP A 52 -1.56 0.50 -32.47
N GLU A 53 -2.73 -0.09 -32.28
CA GLU A 53 -3.54 -0.63 -33.37
C GLU A 53 -3.92 0.47 -34.37
N VAL A 54 -4.50 1.58 -33.93
CA VAL A 54 -4.91 2.67 -34.82
C VAL A 54 -3.71 3.29 -35.54
N VAL A 55 -2.57 3.45 -34.86
CA VAL A 55 -1.32 3.92 -35.48
C VAL A 55 -0.81 2.95 -36.53
N SER A 56 -0.87 1.64 -36.28
CA SER A 56 -0.47 0.62 -37.25
C SER A 56 -1.36 0.63 -38.50
N GLN A 57 -2.67 0.81 -38.33
CA GLN A 57 -3.64 0.92 -39.42
C GLN A 57 -3.39 2.18 -40.24
N HIS A 58 -3.09 3.31 -39.59
CA HIS A 58 -2.70 4.54 -40.26
C HIS A 58 -1.41 4.35 -41.07
N ALA A 59 -0.38 3.73 -40.49
CA ALA A 59 0.88 3.46 -41.19
C ALA A 59 0.67 2.58 -42.44
N SER A 60 -0.13 1.50 -42.32
CA SER A 60 -0.49 0.64 -43.46
C SER A 60 -1.27 1.42 -44.54
N THR A 61 -2.22 2.26 -44.14
CA THR A 61 -3.00 3.10 -45.06
C THR A 61 -2.08 4.08 -45.80
N GLN A 62 -1.13 4.70 -45.11
CA GLN A 62 -0.12 5.58 -45.71
C GLN A 62 0.80 4.86 -46.70
N GLN A 63 1.23 3.64 -46.37
CA GLN A 63 2.03 2.81 -47.28
C GLN A 63 1.25 2.47 -48.55
N GLN A 64 -0.03 2.09 -48.43
CA GLN A 64 -0.90 1.82 -49.57
C GLN A 64 -1.12 3.07 -50.43
N LEU A 65 -1.33 4.23 -49.80
CA LEU A 65 -1.48 5.51 -50.48
C LEU A 65 -0.21 5.90 -51.25
N THR A 66 0.95 5.74 -50.60
CA THR A 66 2.26 6.01 -51.20
C THR A 66 2.54 5.08 -52.38
N SER A 67 2.24 3.78 -52.23
CA SER A 67 2.38 2.81 -53.31
C SER A 67 1.49 3.14 -54.51
N LEU A 68 0.26 3.58 -54.27
CA LEU A 68 -0.63 4.06 -55.35
C LEU A 68 -0.06 5.32 -56.01
N MET A 69 0.42 6.28 -55.24
CA MET A 69 1.01 7.53 -55.74
C MET A 69 2.25 7.31 -56.60
N GLN A 70 3.07 6.31 -56.29
CA GLN A 70 4.26 5.98 -57.09
C GLN A 70 3.90 5.49 -58.51
N ARG A 71 2.75 4.84 -58.68
CA ARG A 71 2.28 4.33 -59.99
C ARG A 71 1.26 5.25 -60.68
N ARG A 72 1.29 6.56 -60.39
CA ARG A 72 0.31 7.55 -60.87
C ARG A 72 0.10 7.55 -62.39
N GLU A 73 1.16 7.31 -63.15
CA GLU A 73 1.13 7.39 -64.62
C GLU A 73 0.33 6.26 -65.28
N SER A 74 0.05 5.17 -64.57
CA SER A 74 -0.67 4.00 -65.08
C SER A 74 -1.99 3.74 -64.34
N TRP A 75 -2.60 4.76 -63.74
CA TRP A 75 -3.86 4.61 -63.02
C TRP A 75 -5.03 4.32 -63.94
N ASP A 76 -5.88 3.38 -63.52
CA ASP A 76 -7.21 3.17 -64.09
C ASP A 76 -8.30 3.80 -63.18
N SER A 77 -9.54 3.85 -63.67
CA SER A 77 -10.74 4.29 -62.94
C SER A 77 -10.92 3.63 -61.56
N VAL A 78 -10.49 2.38 -61.42
CA VAL A 78 -10.49 1.63 -60.15
C VAL A 78 -9.49 2.21 -59.16
N ASP A 79 -8.29 2.59 -59.60
CA ASP A 79 -7.25 3.16 -58.73
C ASP A 79 -7.65 4.54 -58.20
N VAL A 80 -8.32 5.35 -59.02
CA VAL A 80 -8.84 6.67 -58.61
C VAL A 80 -9.88 6.51 -57.51
N THR A 81 -10.81 5.55 -57.66
CA THR A 81 -11.81 5.25 -56.63
C THR A 81 -11.14 4.80 -55.33
N ARG A 82 -10.19 3.85 -55.42
CA ARG A 82 -9.42 3.36 -54.27
C ARG A 82 -8.62 4.45 -53.57
N PHE A 83 -8.04 5.40 -54.31
CA PHE A 83 -7.34 6.55 -53.76
C PHE A 83 -8.29 7.43 -52.93
N THR A 84 -9.48 7.74 -53.44
CA THR A 84 -10.47 8.54 -52.70
C THR A 84 -10.92 7.83 -51.42
N GLU A 85 -11.14 6.52 -51.48
CA GLU A 85 -11.49 5.71 -50.31
C GLU A 85 -10.37 5.68 -49.26
N LEU A 86 -9.12 5.46 -49.68
CA LEU A 86 -7.98 5.43 -48.77
C LEU A 86 -7.71 6.80 -48.13
N THR A 87 -7.92 7.88 -48.88
CA THR A 87 -7.79 9.24 -48.34
C THR A 87 -8.88 9.54 -47.32
N ALA A 88 -10.14 9.16 -47.60
CA ALA A 88 -11.22 9.28 -46.62
C ALA A 88 -10.95 8.46 -45.36
N LYS A 89 -10.45 7.22 -45.51
CA LYS A 89 -10.02 6.36 -44.40
C LYS A 89 -8.87 6.97 -43.60
N GLU A 90 -7.88 7.55 -44.26
CA GLU A 90 -6.78 8.25 -43.60
C GLU A 90 -7.28 9.39 -42.71
N HIS A 91 -8.18 10.22 -43.22
CA HIS A 91 -8.75 11.32 -42.42
C HIS A 91 -9.51 10.80 -41.19
N ALA A 92 -10.28 9.72 -41.34
CA ALA A 92 -10.96 9.08 -40.21
C ALA A 92 -9.96 8.53 -39.18
N LEU A 93 -8.89 7.84 -39.64
CA LEU A 93 -7.84 7.30 -38.78
C LEU A 93 -7.08 8.39 -38.03
N LYS A 94 -6.78 9.54 -38.67
CA LYS A 94 -6.17 10.69 -37.99
C LYS A 94 -7.01 11.19 -36.81
N GLY A 95 -8.32 11.26 -37.00
CA GLY A 95 -9.26 11.55 -35.90
C GLY A 95 -9.20 10.48 -34.80
N GLY A 96 -9.21 9.21 -35.19
CA GLY A 96 -9.06 8.08 -34.28
C GLY A 96 -7.76 8.10 -33.46
N ILE A 97 -6.63 8.45 -34.07
CA ILE A 97 -5.34 8.57 -33.37
C ILE A 97 -5.42 9.66 -32.29
N SER A 98 -6.00 10.82 -32.62
CA SER A 98 -6.13 11.91 -31.65
C SER A 98 -7.00 11.52 -30.45
N ALA A 99 -8.10 10.79 -30.69
CA ALA A 99 -8.97 10.29 -29.64
C ALA A 99 -8.28 9.21 -28.80
N ALA A 100 -7.60 8.25 -29.44
CA ALA A 100 -6.87 7.19 -28.74
C ALA A 100 -5.68 7.73 -27.93
N LEU A 101 -5.00 8.77 -28.41
CA LEU A 101 -3.96 9.47 -27.66
C LEU A 101 -4.53 10.15 -26.41
N HIS A 102 -5.70 10.77 -26.52
CA HIS A 102 -6.37 11.38 -25.39
C HIS A 102 -6.77 10.34 -24.35
N GLU A 103 -7.43 9.25 -24.77
CA GLU A 103 -7.80 8.14 -23.89
C GLU A 103 -6.58 7.51 -23.21
N ARG A 104 -5.47 7.32 -23.95
CA ARG A 104 -4.22 6.81 -23.39
C ARG A 104 -3.67 7.75 -22.31
N SER A 105 -3.66 9.06 -22.57
CA SER A 105 -3.20 10.06 -21.61
C SER A 105 -4.06 10.07 -20.34
N GLU A 106 -5.38 9.98 -20.48
CA GLU A 106 -6.29 9.88 -19.33
C GLU A 106 -6.05 8.60 -18.52
N ALA A 107 -5.90 7.46 -19.20
CA ALA A 107 -5.62 6.18 -18.56
C ALA A 107 -4.25 6.16 -17.84
N GLU A 108 -3.23 6.83 -18.40
CA GLU A 108 -1.93 7.02 -17.75
C GLU A 108 -2.06 7.84 -16.47
N VAL A 109 -2.74 8.98 -16.52
CA VAL A 109 -2.97 9.85 -15.36
C VAL A 109 -3.73 9.10 -14.26
N GLU A 110 -4.74 8.31 -14.63
CA GLU A 110 -5.54 7.55 -13.66
C GLU A 110 -4.73 6.40 -13.03
N ALA A 111 -3.93 5.68 -13.81
CA ALA A 111 -3.03 4.65 -13.30
C ALA A 111 -2.00 5.24 -12.31
N GLU A 112 -1.41 6.40 -12.61
CA GLU A 112 -0.51 7.08 -11.69
C GLU A 112 -1.21 7.53 -10.41
N ARG A 113 -2.45 8.02 -10.50
CA ARG A 113 -3.24 8.40 -9.31
C ARG A 113 -3.52 7.19 -8.44
N ALA A 114 -3.97 6.08 -9.03
CA ALA A 114 -4.22 4.84 -8.31
C ALA A 114 -2.94 4.32 -7.62
N GLN A 115 -1.80 4.36 -8.32
CA GLN A 115 -0.51 3.95 -7.77
C GLN A 115 -0.07 4.84 -6.60
N ARG A 116 -0.21 6.16 -6.72
CA ARG A 116 0.10 7.10 -5.62
C ARG A 116 -0.78 6.84 -4.40
N SER A 117 -2.08 6.59 -4.60
CA SER A 117 -3.01 6.29 -3.52
C SER A 117 -2.70 4.98 -2.82
N TYR A 118 -2.38 3.92 -3.57
CA TYR A 118 -1.95 2.63 -3.03
C TYR A 118 -0.68 2.77 -2.18
N LEU A 119 0.34 3.46 -2.69
CA LEU A 119 1.60 3.68 -1.96
C LEU A 119 1.39 4.45 -0.65
N ARG A 120 0.53 5.47 -0.65
CA ARG A 120 0.17 6.21 0.58
C ARG A 120 -0.51 5.31 1.60
N ALA A 121 -1.51 4.53 1.17
CA ALA A 121 -2.19 3.61 2.07
C ALA A 121 -1.27 2.54 2.67
N MET A 122 -0.29 2.07 1.89
CA MET A 122 0.75 1.16 2.37
C MET A 122 1.66 1.83 3.41
N GLN A 123 2.02 3.10 3.22
CA GLN A 123 2.79 3.87 4.20
C GLN A 123 2.00 4.09 5.50
N ASP A 124 0.72 4.46 5.39
CA ASP A 124 -0.16 4.69 6.54
C ASP A 124 -0.36 3.41 7.36
N LYS A 125 -0.53 2.26 6.69
CA LYS A 125 -0.60 0.94 7.34
C LYS A 125 0.66 0.68 8.17
N TYR A 126 1.84 0.94 7.60
CA TYR A 126 3.10 0.71 8.28
C TYR A 126 3.30 1.64 9.49
N ALA A 127 2.93 2.92 9.34
CA ALA A 127 2.96 3.89 10.44
C ALA A 127 2.03 3.46 11.59
N ALA A 128 0.84 2.94 11.27
CA ALA A 128 -0.07 2.38 12.25
C ALA A 128 0.55 1.17 12.97
N GLU A 129 1.14 0.22 12.23
CA GLU A 129 1.79 -0.97 12.81
C GLU A 129 2.92 -0.60 13.79
N ILE A 130 3.71 0.45 13.50
CA ILE A 130 4.73 0.96 14.41
C ILE A 130 4.10 1.52 15.69
N LEU A 131 3.11 2.41 15.55
CA LEU A 131 2.43 3.02 16.69
C LEU A 131 1.78 1.97 17.60
N LEU A 132 1.20 0.92 17.00
CA LEU A 132 0.65 -0.22 17.72
C LEU A 132 1.72 -0.97 18.53
N GLY A 133 2.91 -1.16 17.96
CA GLY A 133 4.04 -1.76 18.67
C GLY A 133 4.47 -0.94 19.89
N GLU A 134 4.49 0.39 19.78
CA GLU A 134 4.83 1.29 20.90
C GLU A 134 3.74 1.32 21.98
N LYS A 135 2.47 1.42 21.58
CA LYS A 135 1.33 1.38 22.49
C LYS A 135 1.31 0.11 23.34
N ASN A 136 1.59 -1.05 22.75
CA ASN A 136 1.62 -2.32 23.50
C ASN A 136 2.78 -2.38 24.51
N LYS A 137 3.94 -1.81 24.18
CA LYS A 137 5.06 -1.72 25.13
C LYS A 137 4.69 -0.85 26.32
N LEU A 138 4.13 0.33 26.09
CA LEU A 138 3.72 1.26 27.14
C LEU A 138 2.64 0.66 28.05
N LEU A 139 1.64 -0.03 27.49
CA LEU A 139 0.60 -0.71 28.27
C LEU A 139 1.18 -1.85 29.13
N SER A 140 2.02 -2.70 28.55
CA SER A 140 2.62 -3.83 29.26
C SER A 140 3.56 -3.37 30.39
N THR A 141 4.43 -2.41 30.12
CA THR A 141 5.30 -1.81 31.13
C THR A 141 4.48 -1.09 32.21
N GLY A 142 3.40 -0.40 31.85
CA GLY A 142 2.51 0.25 32.81
C GLY A 142 1.80 -0.73 33.74
N VAL A 143 1.28 -1.84 33.22
CA VAL A 143 0.67 -2.91 34.03
C VAL A 143 1.70 -3.55 34.96
N TRP A 144 2.91 -3.82 34.46
CA TRP A 144 3.97 -4.38 35.28
C TRP A 144 4.42 -3.42 36.38
N LEU A 145 4.58 -2.13 36.07
CA LEU A 145 4.88 -1.09 37.05
C LEU A 145 3.76 -0.94 38.09
N ALA A 146 2.49 -1.03 37.67
CA ALA A 146 1.36 -0.99 38.59
C ALA A 146 1.32 -2.21 39.53
N LEU A 147 1.62 -3.40 39.02
CA LEU A 147 1.73 -4.62 39.83
C LEU A 147 2.90 -4.52 40.81
N LEU A 148 4.05 -4.04 40.35
CA LEU A 148 5.22 -3.80 41.21
C LEU A 148 4.89 -2.78 42.29
N ALA A 149 4.31 -1.63 41.94
CA ALA A 149 3.91 -0.60 42.89
C ALA A 149 2.87 -1.11 43.90
N CYS A 150 1.88 -1.88 43.44
CA CYS A 150 0.90 -2.51 44.31
C CYS A 150 1.56 -3.49 45.29
N ASN A 151 2.46 -4.34 44.80
CA ASN A 151 3.22 -5.28 45.63
C ASN A 151 4.09 -4.52 46.66
N THR A 152 4.85 -3.51 46.23
CA THR A 152 5.67 -2.66 47.12
C THR A 152 4.81 -1.93 48.16
N THR A 153 3.61 -1.48 47.81
CA THR A 153 2.70 -0.80 48.76
C THR A 153 2.17 -1.78 49.82
N ILE A 154 1.75 -2.98 49.40
CA ILE A 154 1.20 -4.02 50.29
C ILE A 154 2.27 -4.55 51.26
N PHE A 155 3.49 -4.82 50.78
CA PHE A 155 4.55 -5.41 51.60
C PHE A 155 5.46 -4.37 52.28
N GLY A 156 5.64 -3.20 51.68
CA GLY A 156 6.47 -2.12 52.23
C GLY A 156 5.75 -1.26 53.26
N GLY A 157 4.42 -1.09 53.14
CA GLY A 157 3.59 -0.34 54.09
C GLY A 157 3.44 -0.99 55.48
N GLY A 158 3.99 -2.21 55.67
CA GLY A 158 4.04 -2.88 56.97
C GLY A 158 5.31 -2.61 57.79
N ASN A 159 6.32 -1.92 57.23
CA ASN A 159 7.66 -1.84 57.83
C ASN A 159 7.99 -0.50 58.51
N GLU A 160 6.97 0.25 58.95
CA GLU A 160 7.18 1.35 59.89
C GLU A 160 6.58 1.00 61.25
N CYS A 161 7.19 0.00 61.92
CA CYS A 161 7.35 -0.04 63.38
C CYS A 161 8.23 -1.23 63.79
N GLY A 162 9.51 -0.96 64.09
CA GLY A 162 10.27 -1.73 65.07
C GLY A 162 11.46 -2.57 64.56
N GLY A 163 12.66 -2.20 65.03
CA GLY A 163 13.65 -3.20 65.44
C GLY A 163 14.80 -3.49 64.47
N ARG A 164 15.89 -2.76 64.67
CA ARG A 164 17.28 -3.10 64.32
C ARG A 164 17.61 -4.58 64.68
N GLY A 165 18.19 -5.37 63.77
CA GLY A 165 18.89 -6.60 64.15
C GLY A 165 19.20 -7.62 63.05
N GLY A 166 20.50 -7.85 62.80
CA GLY A 166 21.05 -9.21 62.62
C GLY A 166 21.19 -9.75 61.19
N GLY A 167 22.43 -9.99 60.77
CA GLY A 167 22.78 -10.62 59.50
C GLY A 167 22.57 -12.14 59.45
N GLY A 168 22.77 -12.71 58.26
CA GLY A 168 22.78 -14.16 58.04
C GLY A 168 22.80 -14.47 56.54
N GLY A 169 23.94 -14.94 56.04
CA GLY A 169 24.21 -15.08 54.61
C GLY A 169 23.43 -16.17 53.88
N ALA A 170 23.41 -16.05 52.55
CA ALA A 170 23.28 -17.18 51.65
C ALA A 170 24.06 -16.88 50.35
N ARG A 171 25.14 -17.64 50.16
CA ARG A 171 25.86 -17.77 48.89
C ARG A 171 24.94 -18.38 47.83
N ALA A 172 24.97 -17.84 46.62
CA ALA A 172 24.78 -18.60 45.37
C ALA A 172 25.55 -17.84 44.27
N ALA A 173 26.81 -18.22 44.04
CA ALA A 173 27.20 -19.01 42.87
C ALA A 173 27.00 -18.26 41.54
N VAL A 174 28.04 -17.48 41.20
CA VAL A 174 28.37 -17.10 39.82
C VAL A 174 28.81 -18.36 39.08
N PRO A 175 28.43 -18.51 37.79
CA PRO A 175 29.47 -18.77 36.82
C PRO A 175 29.52 -17.71 35.72
N ALA A 176 30.75 -17.25 35.48
CA ALA A 176 31.14 -16.41 34.37
C ALA A 176 31.14 -17.23 33.06
N GLY A 177 30.76 -16.59 31.95
CA GLY A 177 30.75 -17.21 30.62
C GLY A 177 30.23 -16.28 29.50
N VAL A 178 31.05 -15.28 29.17
CA VAL A 178 31.07 -14.30 28.04
C VAL A 178 31.14 -15.04 26.65
N PRO A 179 30.98 -14.46 25.42
CA PRO A 179 30.79 -13.06 25.00
C PRO A 179 29.65 -12.76 23.98
N SER A 180 29.37 -11.46 23.87
CA SER A 180 28.81 -10.75 22.74
C SER A 180 29.52 -11.04 21.40
N ARG A 181 28.74 -11.21 20.31
CA ARG A 181 29.19 -10.86 18.95
C ARG A 181 28.07 -10.24 18.14
N LEU A 182 28.33 -8.99 17.76
CA LEU A 182 27.70 -8.21 16.70
C LEU A 182 27.91 -8.87 15.33
N GLY A 183 26.91 -8.79 14.46
CA GLY A 183 27.04 -9.07 13.02
C GLY A 183 25.69 -9.08 12.29
N PRO A 184 25.46 -8.24 11.27
CA PRO A 184 24.16 -8.06 10.63
C PRO A 184 23.91 -9.08 9.51
N ALA A 185 22.65 -9.46 9.30
CA ALA A 185 22.21 -10.26 8.17
C ALA A 185 21.49 -9.38 7.15
N ARG A 186 22.16 -9.21 6.00
CA ARG A 186 21.69 -9.03 4.62
C ARG A 186 20.48 -8.13 4.33
#